data_AF-A0A7C9TWL8-F1
#
_entry.id   AF-A0A7C9TWL8-F1
#
_cell.length_a   1.000
_cell.length_b   1.000
_cell.length_c   1.000
_cell.angle_alpha   90.00
_cell.angle_beta   90.00
_cell.angle_gamma   90.00
#
_symmetry.space_group_name_H-M   'P 1'
#
loop_
_entity.id
_entity.type
_entity.pdbx_description
1 polymer ?
#
loop_
_entity_poly.entity_id
_entity_poly.type
_entity_poly.pdbx_seq_one_letter_code
_entity_poly.pdbx_strand_id
1 'polypeptide(L)'
;MAPPEASGYYQVVSSLEGNDGTKSNVPYLLPPQFEYSKASHFSVSSVAIKHGVGGNTLCDNDDFSVTLKQQQDANNLHPVKVTLKNNNMWKCASSARSTLRQNFSQLYQTLDQHELQGKLIPGSAFWIVRAISQALPAPIRETLFYRYGMNYGIEGKSSPYIDLEPGMRLRVDFSANQFVSPSSQFNGLVPAGQYTYEINGHTGEDGLHRIAFNSFLGSIAAPQIDNGSTPPTIASGIIDLQAAGATRRYYRLFYPVEMAASNTPGDSNIAKNVTLVGADSLADMQLATDAYGQGNCVTGNSPKPIKYFIFRGRAAVVPEIQIYLAKWVWEGNYVFFDNLYVPVGTTVRNLGQRLAGGNPLQWANKVFFAAYRQILNDEISADKRTKINLNASNNGSNNNPLSSLDLPAVEGDRFEVQIS
;
A
#
# COMPACT_ATOMS: atom_id res chain seq x y z
N MET A 1 -22.04 1.86 24.26
CA MET A 1 -20.94 2.85 24.14
C MET A 1 -21.49 4.04 23.38
N ALA A 2 -21.13 5.29 23.70
CA ALA A 2 -21.60 6.43 22.89
C ALA A 2 -21.01 6.34 21.48
N PRO A 3 -21.78 6.67 20.42
CA PRO A 3 -21.25 6.68 19.05
C PRO A 3 -20.11 7.70 18.94
N PRO A 4 -19.08 7.42 18.13
CA PRO A 4 -18.00 8.38 17.94
C PRO A 4 -18.52 9.62 17.20
N GLU A 5 -18.13 10.80 17.66
CA GLU A 5 -18.54 12.08 17.09
C GLU A 5 -17.62 12.52 15.95
N ALA A 6 -18.20 13.20 14.96
CA ALA A 6 -17.45 13.77 13.84
C ALA A 6 -16.39 14.77 14.35
N SER A 7 -15.23 14.80 13.70
CA SER A 7 -14.17 15.76 14.00
C SER A 7 -13.52 16.25 12.72
N GLY A 8 -12.87 17.42 12.75
CA GLY A 8 -11.99 17.87 11.67
C GLY A 8 -10.68 17.07 11.56
N TYR A 9 -10.48 16.05 12.39
CA TYR A 9 -9.25 15.25 12.50
C TYR A 9 -9.50 13.76 12.31
N TYR A 10 -8.45 13.01 11.94
CA TYR A 10 -8.48 11.55 12.06
C TYR A 10 -8.57 11.17 13.53
N GLN A 11 -9.32 10.12 13.84
CA GLN A 11 -9.45 9.61 15.20
C GLN A 11 -9.06 8.14 15.26
N VAL A 12 -8.18 7.79 16.19
CA VAL A 12 -7.96 6.38 16.53
C VAL A 12 -8.78 6.06 17.76
N VAL A 13 -9.82 5.25 17.58
CA VAL A 13 -10.69 4.80 18.68
C VAL A 13 -10.28 3.39 19.10
N SER A 14 -10.10 3.18 20.41
CA SER A 14 -9.60 1.91 20.95
C SER A 14 -10.63 0.78 20.86
N SER A 15 -11.91 1.10 20.75
CA SER A 15 -13.00 0.16 20.51
C SER A 15 -14.08 0.85 19.68
N LEU A 16 -14.68 0.10 18.77
CA LEU A 16 -15.85 0.50 17.99
C LEU A 16 -16.86 -0.63 18.07
N GLU A 17 -18.10 -0.31 18.40
CA GLU A 17 -19.24 -1.21 18.24
C GLU A 17 -19.89 -0.86 16.91
N GLY A 18 -19.84 -1.77 15.94
CA GLY A 18 -20.39 -1.53 14.60
C GLY A 18 -21.90 -1.44 14.58
N ASN A 19 -22.47 -0.98 13.46
CA ASN A 19 -23.93 -0.94 13.28
C ASN A 19 -24.58 -2.32 13.12
N ASP A 20 -23.77 -3.38 13.09
CA ASP A 20 -24.15 -4.79 13.22
C ASP A 20 -24.18 -5.27 14.69
N GLY A 21 -23.94 -4.40 15.66
CA GLY A 21 -23.85 -4.72 17.08
C GLY A 21 -22.58 -5.48 17.49
N THR A 22 -21.67 -5.73 16.54
CA THR A 22 -20.42 -6.44 16.83
C THR A 22 -19.38 -5.44 17.35
N LYS A 23 -18.71 -5.78 18.45
CA LYS A 23 -17.59 -4.96 18.97
C LYS A 23 -16.28 -5.40 18.35
N SER A 24 -15.50 -4.42 17.89
CA SER A 24 -14.13 -4.69 17.48
C SER A 24 -13.20 -4.83 18.67
N ASN A 25 -12.30 -5.80 18.57
CA ASN A 25 -11.17 -6.05 19.45
C ASN A 25 -9.87 -5.36 18.98
N VAL A 26 -9.92 -4.60 17.89
CA VAL A 26 -8.77 -3.87 17.32
C VAL A 26 -9.15 -2.39 17.21
N PRO A 27 -8.22 -1.46 17.45
CA PRO A 27 -8.49 -0.04 17.24
C PRO A 27 -8.92 0.26 15.80
N TYR A 28 -9.80 1.26 15.68
CA TYR A 28 -10.27 1.77 14.40
C TYR A 28 -9.66 3.13 14.11
N LEU A 29 -9.28 3.35 12.86
CA LEU A 29 -9.01 4.66 12.31
C LEU A 29 -10.31 5.19 11.68
N LEU A 30 -10.77 6.32 12.19
CA LEU A 30 -11.92 7.05 11.66
C LEU A 30 -11.42 8.27 10.86
N PRO A 31 -11.92 8.47 9.63
CA PRO A 31 -11.55 9.61 8.80
C PRO A 31 -12.12 10.91 9.38
N PRO A 32 -11.59 12.08 9.02
CA PRO A 32 -12.21 13.35 9.42
C PRO A 32 -13.58 13.52 8.75
N GLN A 33 -14.43 14.36 9.36
CA GLN A 33 -15.75 14.74 8.87
C GLN A 33 -16.69 13.56 8.58
N PHE A 34 -16.45 12.40 9.19
CA PHE A 34 -17.33 11.24 9.06
C PHE A 34 -18.68 11.45 9.74
N GLU A 35 -19.70 10.76 9.25
CA GLU A 35 -20.96 10.58 9.96
C GLU A 35 -21.14 9.10 10.30
N TYR A 36 -21.14 8.77 11.60
CA TYR A 36 -21.24 7.40 12.08
C TYR A 36 -22.51 6.72 11.55
N SER A 37 -22.39 5.48 11.05
CA SER A 37 -23.52 4.70 10.50
C SER A 37 -24.28 5.39 9.37
N LYS A 38 -23.62 6.24 8.59
CA LYS A 38 -24.18 6.84 7.37
C LYS A 38 -23.24 6.70 6.20
N ALA A 39 -23.80 6.82 4.99
CA ALA A 39 -23.02 6.90 3.75
C ALA A 39 -22.14 8.15 3.76
N SER A 40 -20.97 8.07 3.14
CA SER A 40 -20.05 9.20 3.00
C SER A 40 -19.86 9.54 1.52
N HIS A 41 -19.72 10.83 1.22
CA HIS A 41 -19.55 11.31 -0.15
C HIS A 41 -18.41 12.32 -0.22
N PHE A 42 -17.59 12.21 -1.25
CA PHE A 42 -16.54 13.17 -1.56
C PHE A 42 -16.28 13.15 -3.06
N SER A 43 -15.39 14.00 -3.54
CA SER A 43 -15.01 14.01 -4.96
C SER A 43 -13.51 13.90 -5.12
N VAL A 44 -13.11 13.49 -6.32
CA VAL A 44 -11.72 13.39 -6.74
C VAL A 44 -11.61 14.13 -8.06
N SER A 45 -10.81 15.19 -8.09
CA SER A 45 -10.70 16.11 -9.22
C SER A 45 -9.79 15.58 -10.33
N SER A 46 -10.14 15.90 -11.58
CA SER A 46 -9.28 15.74 -12.78
C SER A 46 -8.78 14.31 -13.06
N VAL A 47 -9.65 13.31 -12.92
CA VAL A 47 -9.30 11.88 -13.07
C VAL A 47 -10.00 11.16 -14.23
N ALA A 48 -10.96 11.79 -14.91
CA ALA A 48 -11.72 11.14 -15.97
C ALA A 48 -11.74 11.95 -17.27
N ILE A 49 -11.78 11.25 -18.41
CA ILE A 49 -11.98 11.86 -19.73
C ILE A 49 -13.43 11.56 -20.14
N LYS A 50 -14.18 12.58 -20.56
CA LYS A 50 -15.47 12.34 -21.20
C LYS A 50 -15.25 11.95 -22.65
N HIS A 51 -15.02 10.67 -22.90
CA HIS A 51 -15.31 10.11 -24.23
C HIS A 51 -16.81 9.93 -24.37
N GLY A 52 -17.36 10.17 -25.57
CA GLY A 52 -18.79 10.12 -25.92
C GLY A 52 -19.47 8.75 -25.81
N VAL A 53 -19.13 7.98 -24.79
CA VAL A 53 -19.68 6.68 -24.43
C VAL A 53 -20.73 6.93 -23.35
N GLY A 54 -21.96 6.44 -23.56
CA GLY A 54 -23.06 6.64 -22.62
C GLY A 54 -22.79 6.06 -21.23
N GLY A 55 -23.23 6.77 -20.20
CA GLY A 55 -23.19 6.34 -18.80
C GLY A 55 -22.32 7.23 -17.91
N ASN A 56 -22.88 7.72 -16.79
CA ASN A 56 -22.13 8.48 -15.80
C ASN A 56 -21.53 7.58 -14.70
N THR A 57 -21.82 6.29 -14.69
CA THR A 57 -21.39 5.38 -13.61
C THR A 57 -20.16 4.59 -14.03
N LEU A 58 -19.06 4.77 -13.31
CA LEU A 58 -17.83 4.01 -13.50
C LEU A 58 -17.84 2.72 -12.70
N CYS A 59 -18.35 2.76 -11.47
CA CYS A 59 -18.51 1.55 -10.66
C CYS A 59 -19.73 1.71 -9.75
N ASP A 60 -20.47 0.63 -9.56
CA ASP A 60 -21.52 0.55 -8.54
C ASP A 60 -21.58 -0.89 -8.02
N ASN A 61 -21.15 -1.09 -6.78
CA ASN A 61 -21.27 -2.35 -6.06
C ASN A 61 -21.88 -2.11 -4.68
N ASP A 62 -21.97 -3.13 -3.83
CA ASP A 62 -22.67 -3.01 -2.55
C ASP A 62 -22.06 -1.96 -1.61
N ASP A 63 -20.75 -1.70 -1.66
CA ASP A 63 -20.08 -0.79 -0.72
C ASP A 63 -19.64 0.53 -1.36
N PHE A 64 -19.53 0.59 -2.69
CA PHE A 64 -18.93 1.72 -3.38
C PHE A 64 -19.74 2.12 -4.62
N SER A 65 -19.83 3.43 -4.86
CA SER A 65 -20.31 3.99 -6.12
C SER A 65 -19.37 5.09 -6.58
N VAL A 66 -18.93 5.03 -7.83
CA VAL A 66 -18.07 6.03 -8.47
C VAL A 66 -18.78 6.51 -9.73
N THR A 67 -19.06 7.81 -9.78
CA THR A 67 -19.82 8.43 -10.88
C THR A 67 -19.10 9.67 -11.39
N LEU A 68 -19.17 9.94 -12.68
CA LEU A 68 -18.69 11.17 -13.31
C LEU A 68 -19.58 12.33 -12.87
N LYS A 69 -18.97 13.44 -12.40
CA LYS A 69 -19.71 14.69 -12.26
C LYS A 69 -19.87 15.33 -13.64
N GLN A 70 -21.08 15.77 -13.95
CA GLN A 70 -21.34 16.61 -15.11
C GLN A 70 -20.78 18.01 -14.85
N GLN A 71 -19.48 18.18 -15.08
CA GLN A 71 -18.83 19.48 -15.06
C GLN A 71 -17.90 19.53 -16.26
N GLN A 72 -18.26 20.32 -17.27
CA GLN A 72 -17.44 20.52 -18.45
C GLN A 72 -16.33 21.52 -18.09
N ASP A 73 -15.11 21.04 -17.95
CA ASP A 73 -13.95 21.93 -17.98
C ASP A 73 -13.52 22.14 -19.45
N ALA A 74 -12.66 23.13 -19.70
CA ALA A 74 -12.17 23.42 -21.05
C ALA A 74 -11.26 22.30 -21.62
N ASN A 75 -10.83 21.36 -20.78
CA ASN A 75 -9.84 20.33 -21.07
C ASN A 75 -10.44 18.91 -21.18
N ASN A 76 -11.78 18.77 -21.10
CA ASN A 76 -12.51 17.50 -21.00
C ASN A 76 -12.11 16.61 -19.79
N LEU A 77 -11.55 17.19 -18.73
CA LEU A 77 -11.28 16.51 -17.47
C LEU A 77 -12.48 16.65 -16.54
N HIS A 78 -12.94 15.53 -16.00
CA HIS A 78 -14.10 15.49 -15.14
C HIS A 78 -13.71 15.02 -13.73
N PRO A 79 -14.20 15.69 -12.68
CA PRO A 79 -14.14 15.14 -11.34
C PRO A 79 -15.07 13.93 -11.24
N VAL A 80 -14.71 12.95 -10.41
CA VAL A 80 -15.60 11.85 -10.03
C VAL A 80 -16.20 12.12 -8.66
N LYS A 81 -17.48 11.80 -8.49
CA LYS A 81 -18.14 11.70 -7.19
C LYS A 81 -18.00 10.27 -6.70
N VAL A 82 -17.47 10.12 -5.50
CA VAL A 82 -17.35 8.85 -4.79
C VAL A 82 -18.39 8.79 -3.69
N THR A 83 -19.03 7.64 -3.54
CA THR A 83 -19.95 7.32 -2.45
C THR A 83 -19.50 6.05 -1.76
N LEU A 84 -19.21 6.15 -0.47
CA LEU A 84 -19.04 5.00 0.42
C LEU A 84 -20.42 4.65 0.98
N LYS A 85 -20.97 3.51 0.58
CA LYS A 85 -22.28 3.03 1.00
C LYS A 85 -22.19 2.45 2.41
N ASN A 86 -23.26 2.59 3.18
CA ASN A 86 -23.32 2.12 4.57
C ASN A 86 -23.69 0.63 4.68
N ASN A 87 -23.19 -0.21 3.76
CA ASN A 87 -23.52 -1.62 3.76
C ASN A 87 -22.57 -2.41 4.65
N ASN A 88 -21.24 -2.24 4.53
CA ASN A 88 -20.26 -2.94 5.36
C ASN A 88 -19.20 -2.04 6.03
N MET A 89 -19.05 -0.77 5.63
CA MET A 89 -17.95 0.08 6.15
C MET A 89 -17.98 0.30 7.67
N TRP A 90 -19.18 0.37 8.27
CA TRP A 90 -19.37 0.58 9.71
C TRP A 90 -19.63 -0.74 10.48
N LYS A 91 -19.61 -1.89 9.80
CA LYS A 91 -19.76 -3.20 10.42
C LYS A 91 -18.43 -3.71 10.94
N CYS A 92 -18.45 -4.39 12.09
CA CYS A 92 -17.25 -4.94 12.72
C CYS A 92 -17.14 -6.46 12.59
N ALA A 93 -18.21 -7.16 12.20
CA ALA A 93 -18.20 -8.61 11.98
C ALA A 93 -17.19 -9.01 10.88
N SER A 94 -16.43 -10.07 11.12
CA SER A 94 -15.37 -10.54 10.20
C SER A 94 -15.88 -10.84 8.79
N SER A 95 -17.11 -11.37 8.66
CA SER A 95 -17.74 -11.61 7.36
C SER A 95 -17.99 -10.31 6.59
N ALA A 96 -18.57 -9.30 7.24
CA ALA A 96 -18.79 -7.98 6.64
C ALA A 96 -17.49 -7.30 6.25
N ARG A 97 -16.43 -7.39 7.09
CA ARG A 97 -15.10 -6.89 6.74
C ARG A 97 -14.50 -7.60 5.53
N SER A 98 -14.67 -8.92 5.45
CA SER A 98 -14.23 -9.70 4.28
C SER A 98 -14.96 -9.29 3.00
N THR A 99 -16.28 -9.10 3.07
CA THR A 99 -17.08 -8.60 1.94
C THR A 99 -16.64 -7.21 1.51
N LEU A 100 -16.40 -6.30 2.45
CA LEU A 100 -15.91 -4.95 2.15
C LEU A 100 -14.56 -4.99 1.41
N ARG A 101 -13.62 -5.83 1.85
CA ARG A 101 -12.32 -6.01 1.19
C ARG A 101 -12.48 -6.55 -0.22
N GLN A 102 -13.37 -7.54 -0.42
CA GLN A 102 -13.67 -8.08 -1.75
C GLN A 102 -14.27 -7.02 -2.68
N ASN A 103 -15.26 -6.27 -2.19
CA ASN A 103 -15.90 -5.19 -2.94
C ASN A 103 -14.92 -4.05 -3.28
N PHE A 104 -13.95 -3.78 -2.40
CA PHE A 104 -12.89 -2.82 -2.65
C PHE A 104 -11.94 -3.29 -3.76
N SER A 105 -11.51 -4.55 -3.74
CA SER A 105 -10.69 -5.13 -4.81
C SER A 105 -11.43 -5.14 -6.15
N GLN A 106 -12.72 -5.48 -6.16
CA GLN A 106 -13.56 -5.45 -7.36
C GLN A 106 -13.75 -4.03 -7.90
N LEU A 107 -13.92 -3.04 -7.03
CA LEU A 107 -13.94 -1.64 -7.41
C LEU A 107 -12.64 -1.27 -8.12
N TYR A 108 -11.48 -1.59 -7.54
CA TYR A 108 -10.19 -1.23 -8.13
C TYR A 108 -10.00 -1.91 -9.49
N GLN A 109 -10.31 -3.20 -9.62
CA GLN A 109 -10.30 -3.91 -10.90
C GLN A 109 -11.23 -3.25 -11.94
N THR A 110 -12.43 -2.83 -11.52
CA THR A 110 -13.38 -2.14 -12.42
C THR A 110 -12.82 -0.80 -12.91
N LEU A 111 -12.20 -0.01 -12.03
CA LEU A 111 -11.56 1.26 -12.40
C LEU A 111 -10.35 1.04 -13.32
N ASP A 112 -9.52 0.02 -13.07
CA ASP A 112 -8.43 -0.38 -13.97
C ASP A 112 -8.93 -0.70 -15.38
N GLN A 113 -10.05 -1.44 -15.50
CA GLN A 113 -10.66 -1.71 -16.81
C GLN A 113 -11.12 -0.43 -17.51
N HIS A 114 -11.56 0.60 -16.79
CA HIS A 114 -11.91 1.89 -17.40
C HIS A 114 -10.68 2.68 -17.86
N GLU A 115 -9.52 2.54 -17.21
CA GLU A 115 -8.25 3.08 -17.75
C GLU A 115 -7.86 2.37 -19.04
N LEU A 116 -7.92 1.03 -19.06
CA LEU A 116 -7.62 0.22 -20.25
C LEU A 116 -8.54 0.52 -21.43
N GLN A 117 -9.78 0.94 -21.16
CA GLN A 117 -10.76 1.37 -22.17
C GLN A 117 -10.65 2.86 -22.54
N GLY A 118 -9.72 3.61 -21.95
CA GLY A 118 -9.54 5.05 -22.22
C GLY A 118 -10.64 5.96 -21.65
N LYS A 119 -11.47 5.47 -20.71
CA LYS A 119 -12.50 6.25 -20.01
C LYS A 119 -11.93 7.03 -18.82
N LEU A 120 -10.91 6.46 -18.18
CA LEU A 120 -10.13 7.11 -17.14
C LEU A 120 -8.75 7.48 -17.65
N ILE A 121 -8.21 8.58 -17.14
CA ILE A 121 -6.82 8.97 -17.44
C ILE A 121 -5.91 7.92 -16.78
N PRO A 122 -4.86 7.42 -17.44
CA PRO A 122 -3.94 6.47 -16.84
C PRO A 122 -3.41 6.92 -15.47
N GLY A 123 -3.51 6.05 -14.46
CA GLY A 123 -3.17 6.35 -13.05
C GLY A 123 -4.30 6.91 -12.20
N SER A 124 -5.47 7.19 -12.78
CA SER A 124 -6.64 7.71 -12.06
C SER A 124 -7.31 6.70 -11.15
N ALA A 125 -7.36 5.42 -11.53
CA ALA A 125 -7.85 4.33 -10.70
C ALA A 125 -7.09 4.32 -9.36
N PHE A 126 -5.76 4.45 -9.43
CA PHE A 126 -4.90 4.57 -8.25
C PHE A 126 -5.29 5.77 -7.38
N TRP A 127 -5.43 6.97 -7.96
CA TRP A 127 -5.81 8.18 -7.21
C TRP A 127 -7.19 8.07 -6.55
N ILE A 128 -8.18 7.53 -7.24
CA ILE A 128 -9.54 7.32 -6.71
C ILE A 128 -9.51 6.35 -5.53
N VAL A 129 -8.81 5.22 -5.67
CA VAL A 129 -8.69 4.21 -4.63
C VAL A 129 -7.90 4.75 -3.42
N ARG A 130 -6.86 5.55 -3.66
CA ARG A 130 -6.08 6.25 -2.62
C ARG A 130 -6.94 7.25 -1.81
N ALA A 131 -7.87 7.95 -2.48
CA ALA A 131 -8.83 8.83 -1.81
C ALA A 131 -9.87 8.03 -1.00
N ILE A 132 -10.37 6.92 -1.54
CA ILE A 132 -11.27 6.00 -0.83
C ILE A 132 -10.60 5.44 0.42
N SER A 133 -9.35 4.98 0.32
CA SER A 133 -8.62 4.43 1.47
C SER A 133 -8.47 5.44 2.61
N GLN A 134 -8.40 6.74 2.29
CA GLN A 134 -8.29 7.83 3.27
C GLN A 134 -9.63 8.21 3.92
N ALA A 135 -10.74 7.95 3.25
CA ALA A 135 -12.10 8.25 3.69
C ALA A 135 -12.83 7.03 4.28
N LEU A 136 -12.22 5.84 4.28
CA LEU A 136 -12.84 4.63 4.78
C LEU A 136 -12.58 4.45 6.30
N PRO A 137 -13.63 4.28 7.14
CA PRO A 137 -13.43 3.81 8.50
C PRO A 137 -12.97 2.35 8.49
N ALA A 138 -11.85 2.07 9.14
CA ALA A 138 -11.26 0.72 9.12
C ALA A 138 -10.50 0.41 10.41
N PRO A 139 -10.45 -0.89 10.81
CA PRO A 139 -9.47 -1.34 11.78
C PRO A 139 -8.05 -0.94 11.33
N ILE A 140 -7.18 -0.54 12.26
CA ILE A 140 -5.81 -0.12 11.93
C ILE A 140 -5.02 -1.21 11.17
N ARG A 141 -5.34 -2.50 11.42
CA ARG A 141 -4.77 -3.65 10.70
C ARG A 141 -5.21 -3.76 9.23
N GLU A 142 -6.30 -3.11 8.83
CA GLU A 142 -6.75 -3.09 7.44
C GLU A 142 -6.24 -1.86 6.68
N THR A 143 -5.59 -0.91 7.37
CA THR A 143 -5.14 0.35 6.75
C THR A 143 -4.20 0.10 5.58
N LEU A 144 -3.24 -0.82 5.74
CA LEU A 144 -2.28 -1.14 4.67
C LEU A 144 -2.89 -2.00 3.56
N PHE A 145 -3.99 -2.73 3.83
CA PHE A 145 -4.73 -3.42 2.76
C PHE A 145 -5.39 -2.40 1.84
N TYR A 146 -6.16 -1.46 2.39
CA TYR A 146 -6.83 -0.45 1.56
C TYR A 146 -5.86 0.52 0.89
N ARG A 147 -4.67 0.72 1.48
CA ARG A 147 -3.67 1.65 0.94
C ARG A 147 -2.71 1.02 -0.07
N TYR A 148 -2.25 -0.21 0.17
CA TYR A 148 -1.15 -0.86 -0.59
C TYR A 148 -1.46 -2.32 -0.97
N GLY A 149 -2.73 -2.74 -0.88
CA GLY A 149 -3.12 -4.13 -1.12
C GLY A 149 -2.48 -5.14 -0.17
N MET A 150 -1.92 -4.70 0.97
CA MET A 150 -1.13 -5.57 1.85
C MET A 150 -1.97 -6.70 2.44
N ASN A 151 -1.53 -7.94 2.23
CA ASN A 151 -2.00 -9.13 2.93
C ASN A 151 -0.90 -9.62 3.88
N TYR A 152 -1.22 -9.67 5.17
CA TYR A 152 -0.26 -10.09 6.21
C TYR A 152 -0.03 -11.61 6.28
N GLY A 153 -0.87 -12.42 5.64
CA GLY A 153 -0.84 -13.89 5.71
C GLY A 153 -1.21 -14.47 7.09
N ILE A 154 -1.53 -13.63 8.08
CA ILE A 154 -1.86 -14.05 9.46
C ILE A 154 -3.25 -14.70 9.50
N GLU A 155 -4.22 -14.15 8.78
CA GLU A 155 -5.58 -14.68 8.68
C GLU A 155 -5.62 -15.78 7.61
N GLY A 156 -5.68 -17.05 8.04
CA GLY A 156 -5.83 -18.20 7.14
C GLY A 156 -4.55 -18.74 6.51
N LYS A 157 -3.36 -18.31 6.97
CA LYS A 157 -2.04 -18.77 6.46
C LYS A 157 -1.87 -18.62 4.93
N SER A 158 -2.48 -17.59 4.35
CA SER A 158 -2.24 -17.24 2.95
C SER A 158 -0.83 -16.65 2.80
N SER A 159 -0.27 -16.73 1.59
CA SER A 159 1.04 -16.11 1.32
C SER A 159 0.95 -14.59 1.50
N PRO A 160 1.79 -13.97 2.35
CA PRO A 160 1.82 -12.53 2.50
C PRO A 160 2.22 -11.85 1.19
N TYR A 161 1.62 -10.70 0.92
CA TYR A 161 2.00 -9.89 -0.24
C TYR A 161 1.71 -8.41 -0.03
N ILE A 162 2.27 -7.57 -0.89
CA ILE A 162 2.03 -6.13 -0.93
C ILE A 162 2.21 -5.61 -2.35
N ASP A 163 1.35 -4.66 -2.74
CA ASP A 163 1.49 -3.97 -4.02
C ASP A 163 2.52 -2.85 -3.91
N LEU A 164 3.34 -2.74 -4.96
CA LEU A 164 4.36 -1.72 -5.09
C LEU A 164 3.80 -0.54 -5.88
N GLU A 165 4.08 0.66 -5.39
CA GLU A 165 3.56 1.90 -5.97
C GLU A 165 4.69 2.91 -6.23
N PRO A 166 4.55 3.77 -7.24
CA PRO A 166 5.44 4.91 -7.42
C PRO A 166 5.57 5.75 -6.14
N GLY A 167 6.79 6.17 -5.81
CA GLY A 167 7.11 6.91 -4.57
C GLY A 167 7.69 6.02 -3.47
N MET A 168 7.48 4.70 -3.55
CA MET A 168 8.14 3.73 -2.69
C MET A 168 9.62 3.53 -3.06
N ARG A 169 10.35 2.88 -2.14
CA ARG A 169 11.64 2.25 -2.41
C ARG A 169 11.55 0.74 -2.18
N LEU A 170 12.36 -0.01 -2.89
CA LEU A 170 12.53 -1.44 -2.70
C LEU A 170 13.93 -1.71 -2.17
N ARG A 171 14.04 -2.04 -0.88
CA ARG A 171 15.31 -2.46 -0.28
C ARG A 171 15.49 -3.96 -0.45
N VAL A 172 16.61 -4.39 -0.99
CA VAL A 172 16.94 -5.81 -1.20
C VAL A 172 18.20 -6.16 -0.44
N ASP A 173 18.07 -7.02 0.56
CA ASP A 173 19.18 -7.66 1.27
C ASP A 173 19.44 -9.01 0.63
N PHE A 174 20.55 -9.12 -0.11
CA PHE A 174 20.91 -10.39 -0.76
C PHE A 174 21.70 -11.30 0.17
N SER A 175 21.55 -12.59 -0.08
CA SER A 175 22.43 -13.63 0.45
C SER A 175 23.22 -14.27 -0.69
N ALA A 176 24.49 -14.55 -0.47
CA ALA A 176 25.34 -15.32 -1.38
C ALA A 176 25.59 -16.70 -0.80
N ASN A 177 25.74 -17.70 -1.68
CA ASN A 177 26.24 -19.00 -1.25
C ASN A 177 27.73 -18.88 -0.94
N GLN A 178 28.13 -19.21 0.28
CA GLN A 178 29.52 -19.46 0.60
C GLN A 178 29.88 -20.82 0.01
N PHE A 179 30.69 -20.81 -1.06
CA PHE A 179 31.19 -22.04 -1.63
C PHE A 179 32.21 -22.66 -0.68
N VAL A 180 31.87 -23.82 -0.13
CA VAL A 180 32.81 -24.69 0.58
C VAL A 180 32.92 -25.98 -0.23
N SER A 181 34.04 -26.71 -0.10
CA SER A 181 34.31 -27.89 -0.91
C SER A 181 33.10 -28.85 -1.00
N PRO A 182 32.90 -29.54 -2.13
CA PRO A 182 31.86 -30.56 -2.24
C PRO A 182 31.94 -31.53 -1.05
N SER A 183 30.81 -31.84 -0.40
CA SER A 183 30.65 -32.60 0.86
C SER A 183 30.90 -31.88 2.20
N SER A 184 31.28 -30.60 2.19
CA SER A 184 31.39 -29.83 3.44
C SER A 184 30.04 -29.59 4.11
N GLN A 185 29.97 -29.83 5.42
CA GLN A 185 28.82 -29.44 6.27
C GLN A 185 28.71 -27.92 6.47
N PHE A 186 29.70 -27.14 6.02
CA PHE A 186 29.76 -25.68 6.15
C PHE A 186 29.22 -24.93 4.94
N ASN A 187 28.59 -25.62 3.98
CA ASN A 187 27.89 -24.94 2.88
C ASN A 187 26.69 -24.18 3.43
N GLY A 188 26.61 -22.88 3.12
CA GLY A 188 25.49 -22.07 3.56
C GLY A 188 25.46 -20.67 2.97
N LEU A 189 24.38 -19.98 3.27
CA LEU A 189 24.13 -18.62 2.81
C LEU A 189 24.78 -17.60 3.77
N VAL A 190 25.54 -16.66 3.21
CA VAL A 190 26.15 -15.52 3.90
C VAL A 190 25.56 -14.20 3.38
N PRO A 191 25.54 -13.11 4.18
CA PRO A 191 25.10 -11.80 3.69
C PRO A 191 25.99 -11.32 2.53
N ALA A 192 25.38 -10.77 1.47
CA ALA A 192 26.08 -10.37 0.24
C ALA A 192 25.95 -8.88 -0.11
N GLY A 193 25.15 -8.13 0.64
CA GLY A 193 24.96 -6.70 0.47
C GLY A 193 23.50 -6.29 0.55
N GLN A 194 23.31 -4.98 0.67
CA GLN A 194 22.01 -4.33 0.67
C GLN A 194 21.97 -3.30 -0.44
N TYR A 195 20.89 -3.31 -1.22
CA TYR A 195 20.66 -2.36 -2.30
C TYR A 195 19.28 -1.74 -2.15
N THR A 196 19.11 -0.53 -2.65
CA THR A 196 17.83 0.16 -2.63
C THR A 196 17.50 0.64 -4.04
N TYR A 197 16.30 0.32 -4.50
CA TYR A 197 15.80 0.69 -5.82
C TYR A 197 14.61 1.64 -5.66
N GLU A 198 14.57 2.72 -6.43
CA GLU A 198 13.46 3.68 -6.36
C GLU A 198 12.33 3.25 -7.27
N ILE A 199 11.12 3.15 -6.73
CA ILE A 199 9.94 2.76 -7.51
C ILE A 199 9.31 4.02 -8.09
N ASN A 200 9.30 4.11 -9.41
CA ASN A 200 8.91 5.29 -10.15
C ASN A 200 7.85 4.96 -11.18
N GLY A 201 6.98 5.94 -11.43
CA GLY A 201 6.00 5.89 -12.51
C GLY A 201 6.54 6.50 -13.78
N HIS A 202 6.20 5.92 -14.93
CA HIS A 202 6.38 6.54 -16.23
C HIS A 202 5.22 6.18 -17.15
N THR A 203 5.05 6.93 -18.23
CA THR A 203 4.06 6.62 -19.26
C THR A 203 4.70 5.73 -20.31
N GLY A 204 4.09 4.58 -20.58
CA GLY A 204 4.52 3.68 -21.66
C GLY A 204 4.16 4.19 -23.04
N GLU A 205 4.66 3.52 -24.08
CA GLU A 205 4.34 3.81 -25.48
C GLU A 205 2.84 3.69 -25.80
N ASP A 206 2.13 2.87 -25.03
CA ASP A 206 0.67 2.69 -25.09
C ASP A 206 -0.09 3.79 -24.34
N GLY A 207 0.60 4.81 -23.81
CA GLY A 207 0.02 5.87 -23.00
C GLY A 207 -0.36 5.45 -21.58
N LEU A 208 -0.20 4.16 -21.23
CA LEU A 208 -0.58 3.64 -19.92
C LEU A 208 0.53 3.86 -18.89
N HIS A 209 0.14 4.01 -17.62
CA HIS A 209 1.08 4.13 -16.51
C HIS A 209 1.83 2.83 -16.26
N ARG A 210 3.16 2.89 -16.14
CA ARG A 210 4.06 1.76 -15.90
C ARG A 210 5.01 2.05 -14.74
N ILE A 211 5.44 1.00 -14.05
CA ILE A 211 6.39 1.06 -12.95
C ILE A 211 7.80 0.74 -13.44
N ALA A 212 8.77 1.49 -12.92
CA ALA A 212 10.21 1.33 -13.10
C ALA A 212 10.90 1.31 -11.73
N PHE A 213 11.94 0.50 -11.55
CA PHE A 213 12.77 0.42 -10.34
C PHE A 213 13.94 1.41 -10.29
N ASN A 214 14.00 2.33 -11.27
CA ASN A 214 14.93 3.44 -11.34
C ASN A 214 14.47 4.41 -12.42
N SER A 215 14.46 5.72 -12.14
CA SER A 215 13.97 6.74 -13.08
C SER A 215 14.81 6.83 -14.35
N PHE A 216 16.13 6.74 -14.24
CA PHE A 216 17.03 6.78 -15.39
C PHE A 216 16.82 5.55 -16.28
N LEU A 217 16.88 4.34 -15.71
CA LEU A 217 16.67 3.09 -16.47
C LEU A 217 15.25 2.98 -17.06
N GLY A 218 14.24 3.57 -16.42
CA GLY A 218 12.88 3.65 -16.97
C GLY A 218 12.71 4.67 -18.10
N SER A 219 13.66 5.60 -18.26
CA SER A 219 13.61 6.66 -19.29
C SER A 219 14.44 6.34 -20.55
N ILE A 220 15.37 5.39 -20.45
CA ILE A 220 16.23 5.00 -21.56
C ILE A 220 15.76 3.69 -22.19
N ALA A 221 16.32 3.34 -23.36
CA ALA A 221 16.13 2.03 -23.93
C ALA A 221 16.58 0.94 -22.94
N ALA A 222 15.66 0.07 -22.58
CA ALA A 222 15.91 -1.00 -21.63
C ALA A 222 17.01 -1.94 -22.15
N PRO A 223 17.96 -2.36 -21.29
CA PRO A 223 19.00 -3.29 -21.69
C PRO A 223 18.40 -4.62 -22.15
N GLN A 224 18.91 -5.14 -23.27
CA GLN A 224 18.63 -6.50 -23.72
C GLN A 224 19.55 -7.45 -22.98
N ILE A 225 19.00 -8.52 -22.41
CA ILE A 225 19.79 -9.58 -21.78
C ILE A 225 19.76 -10.78 -22.71
N ASP A 226 20.93 -11.21 -23.16
CA ASP A 226 21.08 -12.34 -24.09
C ASP A 226 21.09 -13.66 -23.31
N ASN A 227 19.89 -14.14 -22.97
CA ASN A 227 19.74 -15.36 -22.15
C ASN A 227 18.54 -16.24 -22.59
N GLY A 228 18.02 -16.07 -23.80
CA GLY A 228 16.91 -16.86 -24.34
C GLY A 228 15.54 -16.61 -23.68
N SER A 229 15.45 -15.77 -22.64
CA SER A 229 14.20 -15.36 -21.99
C SER A 229 14.28 -13.93 -21.46
N THR A 230 13.64 -13.00 -22.17
CA THR A 230 13.68 -11.57 -21.85
C THR A 230 12.29 -11.12 -21.38
N PRO A 231 12.12 -10.64 -20.13
CA PRO A 231 13.12 -10.46 -19.06
C PRO A 231 13.48 -11.77 -18.33
N PRO A 232 14.61 -11.81 -17.60
CA PRO A 232 15.00 -12.97 -16.81
C PRO A 232 14.01 -13.28 -15.69
N THR A 233 13.81 -14.56 -15.41
CA THR A 233 12.97 -15.02 -14.28
C THR A 233 13.67 -14.87 -12.92
N ILE A 234 15.00 -14.81 -12.90
CA ILE A 234 15.80 -14.65 -11.68
C ILE A 234 16.32 -13.21 -11.63
N ALA A 235 16.09 -12.51 -10.51
CA ALA A 235 16.59 -11.16 -10.30
C ALA A 235 17.85 -11.18 -9.43
N SER A 236 18.97 -10.75 -10.01
CA SER A 236 20.27 -10.59 -9.35
C SER A 236 20.63 -9.12 -9.11
N GLY A 237 19.98 -8.20 -9.82
CA GLY A 237 20.18 -6.76 -9.65
C GLY A 237 19.15 -5.92 -10.40
N ILE A 238 19.35 -4.61 -10.38
CA ILE A 238 18.42 -3.64 -10.97
C ILE A 238 18.26 -3.80 -12.49
N ILE A 239 19.31 -4.26 -13.18
CA ILE A 239 19.29 -4.49 -14.63
C ILE A 239 18.30 -5.59 -15.00
N ASP A 240 18.18 -6.64 -14.18
CA ASP A 240 17.22 -7.73 -14.41
C ASP A 240 15.77 -7.24 -14.26
N LEU A 241 15.53 -6.38 -13.26
CA LEU A 241 14.22 -5.77 -13.02
C LEU A 241 13.80 -4.75 -14.08
N GLN A 242 14.77 -4.24 -14.85
CA GLN A 242 14.60 -3.21 -15.88
C GLN A 242 14.94 -3.71 -17.29
N ALA A 243 15.14 -5.01 -17.45
CA ALA A 243 15.42 -5.60 -18.74
C ALA A 243 14.28 -5.34 -19.72
N ALA A 244 14.57 -5.41 -21.02
CA ALA A 244 13.54 -5.24 -22.03
C ALA A 244 12.33 -6.17 -21.77
N GLY A 245 11.12 -5.64 -21.94
CA GLY A 245 9.89 -6.38 -21.65
C GLY A 245 9.61 -6.63 -20.17
N ALA A 246 10.43 -6.14 -19.23
CA ALA A 246 10.16 -6.19 -17.79
C ALA A 246 9.01 -5.27 -17.38
N THR A 247 8.90 -4.07 -17.98
CA THR A 247 7.99 -3.01 -17.51
C THR A 247 6.53 -3.46 -17.45
N ARG A 248 5.89 -3.25 -16.30
CA ARG A 248 4.49 -3.58 -16.06
C ARG A 248 3.74 -2.46 -15.36
N ARG A 249 2.41 -2.42 -15.50
CA ARG A 249 1.54 -1.43 -14.83
C ARG A 249 1.47 -1.64 -13.32
N TYR A 250 1.47 -2.89 -12.90
CA TYR A 250 1.36 -3.30 -11.51
C TYR A 250 2.48 -4.25 -11.13
N TYR A 251 3.02 -4.07 -9.92
CA TYR A 251 3.91 -5.04 -9.31
C TYR A 251 3.44 -5.40 -7.91
N ARG A 252 3.50 -6.70 -7.59
CA ARG A 252 3.19 -7.25 -6.28
C ARG A 252 4.37 -8.06 -5.77
N LEU A 253 4.81 -7.76 -4.56
CA LEU A 253 5.84 -8.50 -3.86
C LEU A 253 5.18 -9.58 -3.01
N PHE A 254 5.53 -10.83 -3.26
CA PHE A 254 5.09 -11.99 -2.48
C PHE A 254 6.21 -12.45 -1.56
N TYR A 255 5.81 -12.76 -0.33
CA TYR A 255 6.65 -13.44 0.63
C TYR A 255 6.23 -14.91 0.77
N PRO A 256 7.17 -15.85 0.77
CA PRO A 256 6.85 -17.24 1.01
C PRO A 256 6.51 -17.46 2.50
N VAL A 257 5.57 -18.35 2.80
CA VAL A 257 5.26 -18.77 4.18
C VAL A 257 6.38 -19.62 4.77
N GLU A 258 7.11 -20.33 3.90
CA GLU A 258 8.24 -21.18 4.25
C GLU A 258 9.43 -20.89 3.32
N MET A 259 10.63 -20.77 3.87
CA MET A 259 11.87 -20.60 3.10
C MET A 259 12.78 -21.81 3.24
N ALA A 260 13.62 -22.04 2.24
CA ALA A 260 14.66 -23.05 2.32
C ALA A 260 15.62 -22.78 3.51
N ALA A 261 16.08 -23.86 4.16
CA ALA A 261 17.01 -23.75 5.27
C ALA A 261 18.38 -23.21 4.80
N SER A 262 19.09 -22.48 5.68
CA SER A 262 20.35 -21.80 5.32
C SER A 262 21.50 -22.72 4.94
N ASN A 263 21.42 -24.01 5.26
CA ASN A 263 22.40 -25.03 4.94
C ASN A 263 22.03 -25.86 3.71
N THR A 264 21.07 -25.38 2.91
CA THR A 264 20.65 -26.04 1.67
C THR A 264 21.11 -25.24 0.45
N PRO A 265 21.25 -25.87 -0.73
CA PRO A 265 21.58 -25.17 -1.99
C PRO A 265 20.53 -24.15 -2.48
N GLY A 266 19.42 -23.97 -1.74
CA GLY A 266 18.25 -23.18 -2.14
C GLY A 266 17.16 -24.01 -2.81
N ASP A 267 16.10 -23.35 -3.24
CA ASP A 267 14.95 -23.97 -3.93
C ASP A 267 14.59 -23.11 -5.15
N SER A 268 14.11 -23.73 -6.24
CA SER A 268 13.68 -23.03 -7.46
C SER A 268 12.17 -22.75 -7.49
N ASN A 269 11.40 -23.30 -6.54
CA ASN A 269 9.98 -23.07 -6.41
C ASN A 269 9.72 -21.62 -5.97
N ILE A 270 8.84 -20.92 -6.69
CA ILE A 270 8.48 -19.53 -6.40
C ILE A 270 7.89 -19.37 -5.00
N ALA A 271 7.11 -20.35 -4.51
CA ALA A 271 6.47 -20.28 -3.20
C ALA A 271 7.44 -20.49 -2.02
N LYS A 272 8.73 -20.71 -2.31
CA LYS A 272 9.81 -20.82 -1.31
C LYS A 272 10.84 -19.69 -1.41
N ASN A 273 10.63 -18.74 -2.31
CA ASN A 273 11.50 -17.60 -2.53
C ASN A 273 10.69 -16.31 -2.50
N VAL A 274 11.32 -15.20 -2.12
CA VAL A 274 10.69 -13.89 -2.28
C VAL A 274 10.54 -13.63 -3.77
N THR A 275 9.31 -13.35 -4.21
CA THR A 275 8.98 -13.27 -5.64
C THR A 275 8.25 -11.97 -5.92
N LEU A 276 8.78 -11.21 -6.88
CA LEU A 276 8.14 -10.02 -7.40
C LEU A 276 7.40 -10.38 -8.69
N VAL A 277 6.11 -10.07 -8.75
CA VAL A 277 5.24 -10.37 -9.89
C VAL A 277 4.83 -9.06 -10.55
N GLY A 278 4.92 -8.98 -11.88
CA GLY A 278 4.47 -7.85 -12.67
C GLY A 278 3.32 -8.22 -13.60
N ALA A 279 2.29 -7.38 -13.68
CA ALA A 279 1.14 -7.57 -14.58
C ALA A 279 0.65 -6.24 -15.16
N ASP A 280 -0.03 -6.29 -16.31
CA ASP A 280 -0.59 -5.10 -16.98
C ASP A 280 -2.08 -4.86 -16.68
N SER A 281 -2.70 -5.74 -15.89
CA SER A 281 -4.04 -5.55 -15.34
C SER A 281 -4.14 -6.08 -13.91
N LEU A 282 -5.06 -5.54 -13.12
CA LEU A 282 -5.34 -6.06 -11.78
C LEU A 282 -6.04 -7.42 -11.81
N ALA A 283 -6.72 -7.76 -12.91
CA ALA A 283 -7.28 -9.09 -13.12
C ALA A 283 -6.17 -10.15 -13.27
N ASP A 284 -5.14 -9.86 -14.07
CA ASP A 284 -3.97 -10.74 -14.20
C ASP A 284 -3.18 -10.84 -12.90
N MET A 285 -3.08 -9.74 -12.13
CA MET A 285 -2.45 -9.77 -10.81
C MET A 285 -3.22 -10.69 -9.84
N GLN A 286 -4.55 -10.71 -9.91
CA GLN A 286 -5.36 -11.64 -9.11
C GLN A 286 -5.09 -13.09 -9.52
N LEU A 287 -5.07 -13.40 -10.82
CA LEU A 287 -4.71 -14.75 -11.31
C LEU A 287 -3.33 -15.18 -10.82
N ALA A 288 -2.34 -14.28 -10.87
CA ALA A 288 -1.00 -14.57 -10.36
C ALA A 288 -0.97 -14.81 -8.85
N THR A 289 -1.79 -14.06 -8.10
CA THR A 289 -1.94 -14.20 -6.64
C THR A 289 -2.49 -15.58 -6.28
N ASP A 290 -3.53 -16.03 -6.98
CA ASP A 290 -4.15 -17.34 -6.75
C ASP A 290 -3.20 -18.50 -7.11
N ALA A 291 -2.41 -18.33 -8.18
CA ALA A 291 -1.42 -19.31 -8.62
C ALA A 291 -0.19 -19.38 -7.70
N TYR A 292 0.30 -18.23 -7.20
CA TYR A 292 1.46 -18.17 -6.31
C TYR A 292 1.23 -18.99 -5.03
N GLY A 293 0.03 -18.93 -4.46
CA GLY A 293 -0.34 -19.72 -3.28
C GLY A 293 -0.26 -21.24 -3.49
N GLN A 294 -0.23 -21.69 -4.75
CA GLN A 294 -0.09 -23.09 -5.15
C GLN A 294 1.33 -23.44 -5.62
N GLY A 295 2.27 -22.49 -5.59
CA GLY A 295 3.63 -22.65 -6.11
C GLY A 295 3.73 -22.61 -7.63
N ASN A 296 2.72 -22.07 -8.32
CA ASN A 296 2.62 -22.09 -9.78
C ASN A 296 2.83 -20.69 -10.40
N CYS A 297 3.49 -20.65 -11.56
CA CYS A 297 3.47 -19.49 -12.44
C CYS A 297 2.31 -19.63 -13.43
N VAL A 298 1.64 -18.53 -13.77
CA VAL A 298 0.58 -18.50 -14.80
C VAL A 298 0.87 -17.44 -15.85
N THR A 299 0.34 -17.67 -17.05
CA THR A 299 0.25 -16.64 -18.09
C THR A 299 -1.04 -15.85 -17.91
N GLY A 300 -0.95 -14.53 -17.97
CA GLY A 300 -2.12 -13.65 -17.89
C GLY A 300 -2.95 -13.68 -19.17
N ASN A 301 -4.12 -13.06 -19.10
CA ASN A 301 -5.05 -12.88 -20.22
C ASN A 301 -4.79 -11.59 -21.02
N SER A 302 -3.95 -10.68 -20.49
CA SER A 302 -3.48 -9.50 -21.22
C SER A 302 -2.54 -9.86 -22.38
N PRO A 303 -2.52 -9.07 -23.49
CA PRO A 303 -1.54 -9.24 -24.57
C PRO A 303 -0.07 -9.19 -24.11
N LYS A 304 0.19 -8.64 -22.92
CA LYS A 304 1.51 -8.67 -22.28
C LYS A 304 1.50 -9.69 -21.13
N PRO A 305 2.34 -10.75 -21.18
CA PRO A 305 2.29 -11.82 -20.19
C PRO A 305 2.73 -11.33 -18.80
N ILE A 306 2.23 -11.98 -17.76
CA ILE A 306 2.68 -11.83 -16.38
C ILE A 306 4.17 -12.14 -16.29
N LYS A 307 4.91 -11.37 -15.47
CA LYS A 307 6.34 -11.56 -15.23
C LYS A 307 6.59 -11.93 -13.78
N TYR A 308 7.56 -12.81 -13.57
CA TYR A 308 7.98 -13.29 -12.26
C TYR A 308 9.48 -13.03 -12.12
N PHE A 309 9.87 -12.39 -11.03
CA PHE A 309 11.25 -12.10 -10.67
C PHE A 309 11.52 -12.75 -9.31
N ILE A 310 12.29 -13.84 -9.33
CA ILE A 310 12.61 -14.63 -8.15
C ILE A 310 13.91 -14.11 -7.56
N PHE A 311 13.87 -13.65 -6.31
CA PHE A 311 15.06 -13.32 -5.54
C PHE A 311 15.57 -14.59 -4.86
N ARG A 312 16.63 -15.19 -5.40
CA ARG A 312 17.17 -16.48 -4.92
C ARG A 312 17.91 -16.33 -3.59
N GLY A 313 17.91 -17.44 -2.85
CA GLY A 313 18.55 -17.52 -1.54
C GLY A 313 17.62 -17.04 -0.43
N ARG A 314 18.19 -16.65 0.70
CA ARG A 314 17.46 -16.05 1.83
C ARG A 314 17.48 -14.52 1.70
N ALA A 315 17.06 -14.04 0.52
CA ALA A 315 16.94 -12.62 0.27
C ALA A 315 15.77 -12.03 1.08
N ALA A 316 15.95 -10.82 1.60
CA ALA A 316 14.85 -10.03 2.14
C ALA A 316 14.60 -8.84 1.22
N VAL A 317 13.35 -8.67 0.77
CA VAL A 317 12.95 -7.58 -0.10
C VAL A 317 11.92 -6.75 0.65
N VAL A 318 12.24 -5.53 1.04
CA VAL A 318 11.41 -4.72 1.91
C VAL A 318 10.96 -3.47 1.16
N PRO A 319 9.65 -3.31 0.90
CA PRO A 319 9.15 -2.04 0.41
C PRO A 319 9.20 -1.00 1.52
N GLU A 320 9.63 0.20 1.17
CA GLU A 320 9.80 1.34 2.05
C GLU A 320 9.00 2.53 1.53
N ILE A 321 8.40 3.28 2.44
CA ILE A 321 7.60 4.48 2.15
C ILE A 321 8.27 5.71 2.72
N GLN A 322 8.09 6.85 2.04
CA GLN A 322 8.58 8.12 2.51
C GLN A 322 7.62 8.74 3.54
N ILE A 323 8.15 9.14 4.68
CA ILE A 323 7.47 9.97 5.69
C ILE A 323 8.28 11.23 5.95
N TYR A 324 7.61 12.25 6.51
CA TYR A 324 8.21 13.52 6.85
C TYR A 324 8.41 13.63 8.36
N LEU A 325 9.61 13.94 8.80
CA LEU A 325 9.92 14.20 10.21
C LEU A 325 10.19 15.68 10.41
N ALA A 326 9.44 16.30 11.31
CA ALA A 326 9.69 17.66 11.78
C ALA A 326 10.15 17.64 13.24
N LYS A 327 11.29 18.28 13.51
CA LYS A 327 11.87 18.37 14.86
C LYS A 327 11.76 19.79 15.39
N TRP A 328 11.36 19.90 16.64
CA TRP A 328 11.11 21.17 17.31
C TRP A 328 11.99 21.33 18.54
N VAL A 329 12.58 22.52 18.69
CA VAL A 329 13.29 22.94 19.90
C VAL A 329 12.38 23.88 20.70
N TRP A 330 12.47 23.83 22.03
CA TRP A 330 11.57 24.49 23.01
C TRP A 330 11.27 25.98 22.77
N GLU A 331 12.02 26.67 21.91
CA GLU A 331 11.87 28.10 21.57
C GLU A 331 10.96 28.37 20.36
N GLY A 332 10.10 27.41 19.97
CA GLY A 332 9.01 27.65 19.01
C GLY A 332 9.43 27.74 17.54
N ASN A 333 10.71 27.53 17.23
CA ASN A 333 11.20 27.43 15.87
C ASN A 333 11.29 25.97 15.43
N TYR A 334 10.69 25.64 14.28
CA TYR A 334 10.98 24.39 13.58
C TYR A 334 12.41 24.43 13.08
N VAL A 335 13.22 23.43 13.40
CA VAL A 335 14.66 23.51 13.06
C VAL A 335 15.01 22.56 11.93
N PHE A 336 14.30 21.44 11.74
CA PHE A 336 14.65 20.46 10.70
C PHE A 336 13.42 19.73 10.12
N PHE A 337 13.38 19.64 8.79
CA PHE A 337 12.49 18.77 8.03
C PHE A 337 13.33 17.70 7.35
N ASP A 338 13.22 16.46 7.81
CA ASP A 338 13.90 15.32 7.23
C ASP A 338 12.91 14.44 6.45
N ASN A 339 13.32 13.98 5.29
CA ASN A 339 12.66 12.89 4.58
C ASN A 339 13.22 11.57 5.10
N LEU A 340 12.35 10.70 5.61
CA LEU A 340 12.75 9.39 6.12
C LEU A 340 12.03 8.29 5.35
N TYR A 341 12.79 7.33 4.82
CA TYR A 341 12.22 6.08 4.31
C TYR A 341 12.13 5.07 5.44
N VAL A 342 10.94 4.47 5.58
CA VAL A 342 10.67 3.45 6.59
C VAL A 342 10.01 2.23 5.94
N PRO A 343 10.29 1.00 6.41
CA PRO A 343 9.58 -0.18 5.94
C PRO A 343 8.07 -0.03 6.04
N VAL A 344 7.34 -0.50 5.04
CA VAL A 344 5.88 -0.61 5.14
C VAL A 344 5.53 -1.51 6.32
N GLY A 345 4.58 -1.08 7.15
CA GLY A 345 4.28 -1.73 8.44
C GLY A 345 4.90 -1.02 9.65
N THR A 346 5.81 -0.06 9.44
CA THR A 346 6.29 0.80 10.53
C THR A 346 5.10 1.54 11.18
N THR A 347 4.96 1.39 12.49
CA THR A 347 3.85 1.99 13.25
C THR A 347 4.24 3.30 13.91
N VAL A 348 3.24 4.06 14.36
CA VAL A 348 3.44 5.23 15.23
C VAL A 348 4.28 4.89 16.45
N ARG A 349 4.05 3.72 17.06
CA ARG A 349 4.84 3.20 18.18
C ARG A 349 6.30 3.04 17.80
N ASN A 350 6.60 2.40 16.66
CA ASN A 350 8.00 2.20 16.24
C ASN A 350 8.72 3.53 16.04
N LEU A 351 8.04 4.53 15.48
CA LEU A 351 8.59 5.87 15.30
C LEU A 351 8.79 6.59 16.64
N GLY A 352 7.81 6.53 17.55
CA GLY A 352 7.95 7.08 18.91
C GLY A 352 9.12 6.47 19.67
N GLN A 353 9.27 5.14 19.62
CA GLN A 353 10.39 4.41 20.23
C GLN A 353 11.73 4.83 19.64
N ARG A 354 11.80 5.00 18.31
CA ARG A 354 13.03 5.36 17.60
C ARG A 354 13.42 6.83 17.81
N LEU A 355 12.45 7.73 17.85
CA LEU A 355 12.68 9.18 17.70
C LEU A 355 12.49 9.98 18.98
N ALA A 356 11.52 9.63 19.82
CA ALA A 356 11.17 10.38 21.02
C ALA A 356 11.75 9.74 22.30
N GLY A 357 11.92 8.42 22.32
CA GLY A 357 12.25 7.69 23.54
C GLY A 357 11.16 7.83 24.61
N GLY A 358 11.41 7.31 25.82
CA GLY A 358 10.49 7.46 26.95
C GLY A 358 9.25 6.54 26.92
N ASN A 359 8.28 6.84 27.78
CA ASN A 359 7.10 6.00 27.98
C ASN A 359 6.06 6.25 26.85
N PRO A 360 5.57 5.22 26.15
CA PRO A 360 4.56 5.36 25.10
C PRO A 360 3.30 6.14 25.50
N LEU A 361 2.91 6.14 26.79
CA LEU A 361 1.78 6.91 27.29
C LEU A 361 2.01 8.43 27.24
N GLN A 362 3.26 8.89 27.30
CA GLN A 362 3.60 10.31 27.19
C GLN A 362 3.43 10.83 25.75
N TRP A 363 3.60 9.97 24.75
CA TRP A 363 3.39 10.31 23.34
C TRP A 363 1.91 10.53 23.05
N ALA A 364 1.03 9.68 23.59
CA ALA A 364 -0.40 9.79 23.38
C ALA A 364 -1.00 11.06 24.00
N ASN A 365 -0.40 11.57 25.07
CA ASN A 365 -0.80 12.82 25.73
C ASN A 365 -0.26 14.09 25.05
N LYS A 366 0.25 13.98 23.81
CA LYS A 366 0.59 15.10 22.91
C LYS A 366 1.68 16.06 23.40
N VAL A 367 2.42 15.72 24.44
CA VAL A 367 3.45 16.64 24.96
C VAL A 367 4.68 16.66 24.06
N PHE A 368 5.07 15.52 23.47
CA PHE A 368 6.36 15.39 22.75
C PHE A 368 6.27 14.78 21.34
N PHE A 369 5.09 14.32 20.92
CA PHE A 369 4.92 13.59 19.66
C PHE A 369 3.55 13.88 19.03
N ALA A 370 3.52 14.23 17.74
CA ALA A 370 2.28 14.37 16.97
C ALA A 370 2.39 13.71 15.59
N ALA A 371 1.29 13.14 15.10
CA ALA A 371 1.19 12.51 13.79
C ALA A 371 0.12 13.20 12.95
N TYR A 372 0.39 13.34 11.65
CA TYR A 372 -0.50 13.96 10.68
C TYR A 372 -0.55 13.09 9.43
N ARG A 373 -1.75 12.94 8.88
CA ARG A 373 -2.01 12.17 7.67
C ARG A 373 -2.43 13.05 6.52
N GLN A 374 -1.86 12.81 5.35
CA GLN A 374 -2.24 13.50 4.12
C GLN A 374 -3.67 13.12 3.71
N ILE A 375 -4.45 14.12 3.29
CA ILE A 375 -5.79 13.93 2.71
C ILE A 375 -5.79 14.46 1.28
N LEU A 376 -6.28 13.63 0.36
CA LEU A 376 -6.59 14.04 -1.00
C LEU A 376 -7.97 14.71 -0.99
N ASN A 377 -7.99 16.04 -1.07
CA ASN A 377 -9.22 16.82 -1.21
C ASN A 377 -9.34 17.38 -2.63
N ASP A 378 -10.56 17.82 -2.99
CA ASP A 378 -10.99 18.32 -4.29
C ASP A 378 -10.18 19.47 -4.91
N GLU A 379 -9.29 20.10 -4.13
CA GLU A 379 -8.48 21.24 -4.57
C GLU A 379 -7.04 20.81 -4.78
N ILE A 380 -6.53 21.02 -6.00
CA ILE A 380 -5.12 20.84 -6.42
C ILE A 380 -4.13 21.71 -5.59
N SER A 381 -4.61 22.48 -4.60
CA SER A 381 -3.79 23.39 -3.80
C SER A 381 -3.60 22.92 -2.35
N ALA A 382 -2.32 22.87 -1.98
CA ALA A 382 -1.71 22.60 -0.68
C ALA A 382 -1.81 21.16 -0.17
N ASP A 383 -0.65 20.67 0.28
CA ASP A 383 -0.41 19.43 1.02
C ASP A 383 -1.17 19.44 2.36
N LYS A 384 -2.50 19.30 2.30
CA LYS A 384 -3.41 19.33 3.44
C LYS A 384 -3.20 18.04 4.23
N ARG A 385 -2.41 18.15 5.30
CA ARG A 385 -2.29 17.11 6.32
C ARG A 385 -3.18 17.43 7.50
N THR A 386 -3.86 16.40 7.98
CA THR A 386 -4.76 16.50 9.11
C THR A 386 -4.20 15.72 10.28
N LYS A 387 -4.27 16.31 11.47
CA LYS A 387 -3.79 15.70 12.70
C LYS A 387 -4.48 14.35 12.94
N ILE A 388 -3.74 13.40 13.50
CA ILE A 388 -4.25 12.12 13.98
C ILE A 388 -4.41 12.22 15.49
N ASN A 389 -5.64 12.06 15.97
CA ASN A 389 -5.92 11.97 17.40
C ASN A 389 -5.71 10.52 17.86
N LEU A 390 -4.50 10.24 18.36
CA LEU A 390 -4.13 8.98 19.00
C LEU A 390 -4.76 8.96 20.41
N ASN A 391 -6.07 8.72 20.49
CA ASN A 391 -6.78 8.79 21.75
C ASN A 391 -6.49 7.53 22.59
N ALA A 392 -5.37 7.51 23.30
CA ALA A 392 -5.04 6.45 24.28
C ALA A 392 -5.78 6.70 25.59
N SER A 393 -7.11 6.87 25.55
CA SER A 393 -7.89 6.98 26.79
C SER A 393 -8.08 5.58 27.39
N ASN A 394 -7.83 5.44 28.71
CA ASN A 394 -8.06 4.24 29.52
C ASN A 394 -9.56 3.89 29.72
N ASN A 395 -10.47 4.36 28.88
CA ASN A 395 -11.91 4.34 29.12
C ASN A 395 -12.59 2.97 28.87
N GLY A 396 -11.86 1.86 28.95
CA GLY A 396 -12.42 0.52 28.90
C GLY A 396 -11.47 -0.51 29.50
N SER A 397 -11.98 -1.33 30.43
CA SER A 397 -11.20 -2.28 31.24
C SER A 397 -10.45 -3.38 30.48
N ASN A 398 -10.62 -3.49 29.15
CA ASN A 398 -10.16 -4.66 28.38
C ASN A 398 -9.25 -4.32 27.18
N ASN A 399 -8.96 -3.05 26.88
CA ASN A 399 -8.14 -2.69 25.71
C ASN A 399 -6.82 -2.05 26.13
N ASN A 400 -5.71 -2.63 25.66
CA ASN A 400 -4.38 -2.06 25.84
C ASN A 400 -4.38 -0.62 25.28
N PRO A 401 -4.21 0.42 26.10
CA PRO A 401 -4.31 1.82 25.66
C PRO A 401 -3.28 2.15 24.58
N LEU A 402 -2.19 1.38 24.56
CA LEU A 402 -1.12 1.54 23.59
C LEU A 402 -1.47 0.98 22.20
N SER A 403 -2.51 0.17 22.05
CA SER A 403 -2.86 -0.42 20.74
C SER A 403 -3.16 0.64 19.67
N SER A 404 -3.60 1.83 20.08
CA SER A 404 -3.78 2.99 19.19
C SER A 404 -2.47 3.45 18.53
N LEU A 405 -1.32 3.20 19.16
CA LEU A 405 0.01 3.52 18.64
C LEU A 405 0.48 2.49 17.60
N ASP A 406 -0.21 1.36 17.46
CA ASP A 406 0.10 0.38 16.41
C ASP A 406 -0.50 0.78 15.05
N LEU A 407 -1.04 2.00 14.93
CA LEU A 407 -1.44 2.59 13.66
C LEU A 407 -0.24 2.59 12.70
N PRO A 408 -0.34 1.94 11.53
CA PRO A 408 0.72 1.99 10.52
C PRO A 408 0.87 3.40 9.94
N ALA A 409 2.12 3.82 9.75
CA ALA A 409 2.44 4.98 8.93
C ALA A 409 2.13 4.67 7.45
N VAL A 410 1.71 5.70 6.72
CA VAL A 410 1.55 5.65 5.26
C VAL A 410 2.39 6.74 4.61
N GLU A 411 2.68 6.56 3.33
CA GLU A 411 3.43 7.52 2.53
C GLU A 411 2.82 8.92 2.65
N GLY A 412 3.68 9.90 2.92
CA GLY A 412 3.31 11.30 3.06
C GLY A 412 2.87 11.71 4.47
N ASP A 413 2.73 10.77 5.40
CA ASP A 413 2.49 11.09 6.82
C ASP A 413 3.62 11.98 7.35
N ARG A 414 3.25 12.92 8.23
CA ARG A 414 4.18 13.80 8.95
C ARG A 414 4.18 13.45 10.43
N PHE A 415 5.38 13.34 11.00
CA PHE A 415 5.60 13.13 12.42
C PHE A 415 6.37 14.31 12.98
N GLU A 416 5.90 14.80 14.11
CA GLU A 416 6.47 15.93 14.83
C GLU A 416 6.99 15.42 16.16
N VAL A 417 8.27 15.69 16.46
CA VAL A 417 8.92 15.29 17.71
C VAL A 417 9.58 16.48 18.36
N GLN A 418 9.31 16.67 19.65
CA GLN A 418 10.00 17.66 20.45
C GLN A 418 11.30 17.06 20.98
N ILE A 419 12.41 17.75 20.75
CA ILE A 419 13.73 17.36 21.25
C ILE A 419 14.11 18.31 22.38
N SER A 420 14.56 17.73 23.49
CA SER A 420 15.05 18.45 24.68
C SER A 420 16.45 19.01 24.47
#